data_AF-A0A239HS56-F1
#
_entry.id   AF-A0A239HS56-F1
#
_cell.length_a   1.000
_cell.length_b   1.000
_cell.length_c   1.000
_cell.angle_alpha   90.00
_cell.angle_beta   90.00
_cell.angle_gamma   90.00
#
_symmetry.space_group_name_H-M   'P 1'
#
loop_
_entity.id
_entity.type
_entity.pdbx_description
1 polymer ?
#
loop_
_entity_poly.entity_id
_entity_poly.type
_entity_poly.pdbx_seq_one_letter_code
_entity_poly.pdbx_strand_id
1 'polypeptide(L)' 'MAVNELDDLSGAGDTTLLLLTVEETARRLGIGRTTCYSLISSGEIESVTVGRLRKVPADALPAYVARLRRTTHTIVAA' A
#
# COMPACT_ATOMS: atom_id res chain seq x y z
N MET A 1 -7.39 -8.04 22.42
CA MET A 1 -8.52 -7.27 21.89
C MET A 1 -8.02 -6.39 20.74
N ALA A 2 -8.42 -6.53 19.49
CA ALA A 2 -9.05 -7.64 18.78
C ALA A 2 -8.18 -7.80 17.53
N VAL A 3 -7.35 -8.84 17.50
CA VAL A 3 -6.52 -9.14 16.33
C VAL A 3 -7.35 -10.04 15.42
N ASN A 4 -8.25 -9.39 14.70
CA ASN A 4 -8.93 -9.86 13.48
C ASN A 4 -8.93 -11.39 13.25
N GLU A 5 -9.84 -12.09 13.92
CA GLU A 5 -10.08 -13.54 13.81
C GLU A 5 -10.88 -13.90 12.53
N LEU A 6 -10.59 -13.23 11.42
CA LEU A 6 -11.23 -13.40 10.10
C LEU A 6 -10.21 -13.61 8.98
N ASP A 7 -9.00 -14.11 9.30
CA ASP A 7 -7.95 -14.41 8.31
C ASP A 7 -8.07 -15.83 7.70
N ASP A 8 -9.12 -16.58 8.02
CA ASP A 8 -9.28 -17.94 7.52
C ASP A 8 -10.15 -17.94 6.24
N LEU A 9 -9.49 -18.16 5.09
CA LEU A 9 -10.01 -18.71 3.82
C LEU A 9 -10.37 -17.78 2.65
N SER A 10 -10.01 -16.49 2.64
CA SER A 10 -10.16 -15.67 1.42
C SER A 10 -9.09 -14.59 1.33
N GLY A 11 -8.04 -14.80 0.55
CA GLY A 11 -7.00 -13.81 0.23
C GLY A 11 -7.49 -12.60 -0.60
N ALA A 12 -8.76 -12.23 -0.47
CA ALA A 12 -9.34 -11.00 -0.99
C ALA A 12 -9.44 -10.02 0.19
N GLY A 13 -8.32 -9.39 0.54
CA GLY A 13 -8.31 -8.34 1.56
C GLY A 13 -9.40 -7.32 1.23
N ASP A 14 -10.28 -7.03 2.18
CA ASP A 14 -11.46 -6.18 2.00
C ASP A 14 -11.10 -4.88 1.23
N THR A 15 -11.51 -4.80 -0.03
CA THR A 15 -11.28 -3.63 -0.90
C THR A 15 -11.93 -2.36 -0.32
N THR A 16 -12.86 -2.52 0.61
CA THR A 16 -13.60 -1.45 1.29
C THR A 16 -12.82 -0.78 2.43
N LEU A 17 -11.71 -1.37 2.91
CA LEU A 17 -10.93 -0.76 3.99
C LEU A 17 -10.27 0.54 3.53
N LEU A 18 -10.63 1.65 4.18
CA LEU A 18 -10.06 2.97 3.88
C LEU A 18 -8.60 3.11 4.33
N LEU A 19 -8.19 2.33 5.34
CA LEU A 19 -6.86 2.41 5.95
C LEU A 19 -6.25 1.02 6.11
N LEU A 20 -5.14 0.81 5.42
CA LEU A 20 -4.39 -0.43 5.35
C LEU A 20 -3.20 -0.41 6.31
N THR A 21 -2.79 -1.59 6.76
CA THR A 21 -1.51 -1.74 7.44
C THR A 21 -0.38 -1.76 6.41
N VAL A 22 0.86 -1.61 6.87
CA VAL A 22 2.05 -1.73 6.01
C VAL A 22 2.10 -3.10 5.33
N GLU A 23 1.78 -4.16 6.07
CA GLU A 23 1.80 -5.53 5.52
C GLU A 23 0.71 -5.74 4.46
N GLU A 24 -0.47 -5.18 4.67
CA GLU A 24 -1.55 -5.24 3.70
C GLU A 24 -1.23 -4.43 2.44
N THR A 25 -0.59 -3.27 2.61
CA THR A 25 -0.09 -2.47 1.49
C THR A 25 0.94 -3.25 0.68
N ALA A 26 1.88 -3.92 1.36
CA ALA A 26 2.89 -4.75 0.72
C ALA A 26 2.26 -5.90 -0.08
N ARG A 27 1.27 -6.59 0.51
CA ARG A 27 0.50 -7.64 -0.16
C ARG A 27 -0.24 -7.12 -1.40
N ARG A 28 -0.98 -6.01 -1.28
CA ARG A 28 -1.74 -5.43 -2.40
C ARG A 28 -0.86 -4.91 -3.54
N LEU A 29 0.34 -4.43 -3.23
CA LEU A 29 1.31 -4.01 -4.24
C LEU A 29 2.17 -5.17 -4.78
N GLY A 30 2.09 -6.36 -4.20
CA GLY A 30 2.92 -7.51 -4.58
C GLY A 30 4.41 -7.34 -4.29
N ILE A 31 4.76 -6.53 -3.27
CA ILE A 31 6.15 -6.23 -2.90
C ILE A 31 6.51 -6.82 -1.53
N GLY A 32 7.81 -7.02 -1.30
CA GLY A 32 8.31 -7.43 0.00
C GLY A 32 8.05 -6.38 1.09
N ARG A 33 7.84 -6.81 2.33
CA ARG A 33 7.62 -5.93 3.50
C ARG A 33 8.70 -4.87 3.63
N THR A 34 9.97 -5.26 3.45
CA THR A 34 11.13 -4.34 3.52
C THR A 34 11.04 -3.22 2.48
N THR A 35 10.65 -3.55 1.25
CA THR A 35 10.44 -2.56 0.19
C THR A 35 9.30 -1.63 0.54
N CYS A 36 8.19 -2.16 1.07
CA CYS A 36 7.06 -1.34 1.50
C CYS A 36 7.44 -0.36 2.62
N TYR A 37 8.20 -0.82 3.63
CA TYR A 37 8.73 0.05 4.68
C TYR A 37 9.64 1.15 4.12
N SER A 38 10.48 0.81 3.14
CA SER A 38 11.37 1.77 2.49
C SER A 38 10.58 2.84 1.73
N LEU A 39 9.54 2.46 0.99
CA LEU A 39 8.67 3.38 0.24
C LEU A 39 7.85 4.30 1.15
N ILE A 40 7.38 3.79 2.29
CA ILE A 40 6.69 4.61 3.28
C ILE A 40 7.67 5.55 3.98
N SER A 41 8.87 5.07 4.30
CA SER A 41 9.91 5.88 4.93
C SER A 41 10.47 6.96 4.00
N SER A 42 10.51 6.70 2.69
CA SER A 42 10.94 7.69 1.68
C SER A 42 9.84 8.67 1.30
N GLY A 43 8.60 8.43 1.73
CA GLY A 43 7.44 9.25 1.35
C GLY A 43 6.94 9.01 -0.08
N GLU A 44 7.37 7.92 -0.72
CA GLU A 44 6.85 7.48 -2.02
C GLU A 44 5.39 7.04 -1.93
N ILE A 45 5.05 6.36 -0.83
CA ILE A 45 3.69 5.98 -0.49
C ILE A 45 3.23 6.85 0.67
N GLU A 46 2.12 7.55 0.47
CA GLU A 46 1.50 8.36 1.52
C GLU A 46 1.10 7.47 2.71
N SER A 47 1.45 7.91 3.91
CA SER A 47 1.05 7.24 5.14
C SER A 47 0.50 8.24 6.13
N VAL A 48 -0.57 7.84 6.81
CA VAL A 48 -1.24 8.62 7.84
C VAL A 48 -0.99 7.97 9.20
N THR A 49 -0.72 8.79 10.20
CA THR A 49 -0.55 8.30 11.57
C THR A 49 -1.91 8.34 12.27
N VAL A 50 -2.45 7.18 12.62
CA VAL A 50 -3.65 7.05 13.43
C VAL A 50 -3.22 6.74 14.86
N GLY A 51 -3.12 7.79 15.68
CA GLY A 51 -2.63 7.70 17.06
C GLY A 51 -1.15 7.30 17.11
N ARG A 52 -0.86 6.06 17.52
CA ARG A 52 0.51 5.50 17.59
C ARG A 52 0.86 4.61 16.39
N LEU A 53 -0.11 4.32 15.52
CA LEU A 53 0.05 3.38 14.42
C LEU A 53 0.12 4.11 13.09
N ARG A 54 1.06 3.72 12.22
CA ARG A 54 1.08 4.18 10.83
C ARG A 54 0.14 3.31 10.01
N LYS A 55 -0.75 3.96 9.27
CA LYS A 55 -1.65 3.34 8.31
C LYS A 55 -1.45 3.97 6.94
N VAL A 56 -1.73 3.21 5.91
CA VAL A 56 -1.66 3.66 4.51
C VAL A 56 -3.09 3.81 4.02
N PRO A 57 -3.51 4.98 3.52
CA PRO A 57 -4.83 5.09 2.93
C PRO A 57 -4.93 4.23 1.67
N ALA A 58 -6.08 3.62 1.45
CA ALA A 58 -6.29 2.77 0.27
C ALA A 58 -6.09 3.55 -1.04
N ASP A 59 -6.42 4.84 -1.04
CA ASP A 59 -6.25 5.74 -2.18
C ASP A 59 -4.76 6.03 -2.51
N ALA A 60 -3.84 5.81 -1.57
CA ALA A 60 -2.41 6.01 -1.81
C ALA A 60 -1.83 4.98 -2.78
N LEU A 61 -2.37 3.75 -2.79
CA LEU A 61 -1.91 2.68 -3.67
C LEU A 61 -2.13 3.01 -5.16
N PRO A 62 -3.37 3.33 -5.63
CA PRO A 62 -3.59 3.70 -7.02
C PRO A 62 -2.86 4.99 -7.39
N ALA A 63 -2.70 5.95 -6.47
CA ALA A 63 -1.91 7.15 -6.70
C ALA A 63 -0.43 6.84 -6.95
N TYR A 64 0.16 5.94 -6.15
CA TYR A 64 1.52 5.46 -6.32
C TYR A 64 1.70 4.72 -7.66
N VAL A 65 0.80 3.81 -8.01
CA VAL A 65 0.85 3.10 -9.30
C VAL A 65 0.70 4.07 -10.47
N ALA A 66 -0.18 5.07 -10.38
CA ALA A 66 -0.32 6.10 -11.40
C ALA A 66 0.98 6.91 -11.58
N ARG A 67 1.67 7.23 -10.48
CA ARG A 67 2.98 7.89 -10.52
C ARG A 67 4.03 7.00 -11.20
N LEU A 68 4.11 5.72 -10.84
CA LEU A 68 5.01 4.76 -11.48
C LEU A 68 4.77 4.65 -12.99
N ARG A 69 3.50 4.59 -13.42
CA ARG A 69 3.14 4.54 -14.84
C ARG A 69 3.63 5.76 -15.62
N ARG A 70 3.58 6.96 -15.01
CA ARG A 70 4.11 8.19 -15.62
C ARG A 70 5.64 8.18 -15.72
N THR A 71 6.33 7.64 -14.72
CA THR A 71 7.80 7.54 -14.72
C THR A 71 8.30 6.51 -15.73
N THR A 72 7.61 5.38 -15.86
CA THR A 72 8.03 4.25 -16.73
C THR A 72 7.74 4.50 -18.21
N HIS A 73 6.79 5.36 -18.57
CA HIS A 73 6.41 5.63 -19.97
C HIS A 73 7.34 6.65 -20.67
N THR A 74 8.66 6.40 -20.63
CA THR A 74 9.57 6.83 -21.69
C THR A 74 9.69 5.68 -22.66
N ILE A 75 8.77 5.61 -23.61
CA ILE A 75 9.00 4.89 -24.86
C ILE A 75 8.86 5.91 -25.98
N VAL A 76 10.02 6.39 -26.43
CA VAL A 76 10.35 6.79 -27.79
C VAL A 76 9.14 7.28 -28.60
N ALA A 77 8.90 8.59 -28.54
CA ALA A 77 8.33 9.31 -29.68
C ALA A 77 9.52 10.00 -30.37
N ALA A 78 10.09 9.29 -31.34
CA ALA A 78 10.98 9.80 -32.38
C ALA A 78 10.17 9.86 -33.69
#